data_AF-A0A7Y2Y169-F1
#
_entry.id   AF-A0A7Y2Y169-F1
#
_cell.length_a   1.000
_cell.length_b   1.000
_cell.length_c   1.000
_cell.angle_alpha   90.00
_cell.angle_beta   90.00
_cell.angle_gamma   90.00
#
_symmetry.space_group_name_H-M   'P 1'
#
loop_
_entity.id
_entity.type
_entity.pdbx_description
1 polymer ?
#
loop_
_entity_poly.entity_id
_entity_poly.type
_entity_poly.pdbx_seq_one_letter_code
_entity_poly.pdbx_strand_id
1 'polypeptide(L)' 'MLITAVNLSYLLGATAFVIGLRQMSTPDTARKGNLLATIGMAIAILATLFLPISGA' A
#
# COMPACT_ATOMS: atom_id res chain seq x y z
N MET A 1 -7.87 11.66 -14.71
CA MET A 1 -6.79 12.19 -13.85
C MET A 1 -6.81 11.53 -12.48
N LEU A 2 -7.87 11.70 -11.66
CA LEU A 2 -7.92 11.13 -10.30
C LEU A 2 -7.96 9.59 -10.27
N ILE A 3 -8.76 8.95 -11.13
CA ILE A 3 -8.85 7.48 -11.25
C ILE A 3 -7.49 6.85 -11.59
N THR A 4 -6.71 7.50 -12.47
CA THR A 4 -5.36 7.04 -12.83
C THR A 4 -4.41 7.11 -11.65
N ALA A 5 -4.46 8.21 -10.87
CA ALA A 5 -3.67 8.35 -9.64
C ALA A 5 -4.03 7.28 -8.60
N VAL A 6 -5.32 6.95 -8.47
CA VAL A 6 -5.80 5.89 -7.57
C VAL A 6 -5.31 4.51 -8.03
N ASN A 7 -5.41 4.19 -9.31
CA ASN A 7 -4.88 2.93 -9.85
C ASN A 7 -3.38 2.79 -9.65
N LEU A 8 -2.60 3.87 -9.81
CA LEU A 8 -1.16 3.88 -9.50
C LEU A 8 -0.90 3.68 -8.00
N SER A 9 -1.71 4.28 -7.13
CA SER A 9 -1.61 4.07 -5.68
C SER A 9 -1.87 2.62 -5.28
N TYR A 10 -2.82 1.95 -5.93
CA TYR A 10 -3.08 0.52 -5.73
C TYR A 10 -1.93 -0.37 -6.22
N LEU A 11 -1.33 -0.05 -7.37
CA LEU A 11 -0.17 -0.77 -7.89
C LEU A 11 1.04 -0.64 -6.94
N LEU A 12 1.30 0.56 -6.44
CA LEU A 12 2.35 0.82 -5.46
C LEU A 12 2.07 0.08 -4.14
N GLY A 13 0.83 0.13 -3.65
CA GLY A 13 0.40 -0.60 -2.45
C GLY A 13 0.57 -2.12 -2.59
N ALA A 14 0.14 -2.70 -3.71
CA ALA A 14 0.30 -4.12 -3.99
C ALA A 14 1.77 -4.54 -4.05
N THR A 15 2.62 -3.74 -4.71
CA THR A 15 4.06 -4.02 -4.81
C THR A 15 4.74 -3.93 -3.44
N ALA A 16 4.40 -2.92 -2.63
CA ALA A 16 4.89 -2.78 -1.26
C ALA A 16 4.46 -3.96 -0.37
N PHE A 17 3.23 -4.47 -0.53
CA PHE A 17 2.75 -5.66 0.18
C PHE A 17 3.55 -6.91 -0.19
N VAL A 18 3.78 -7.16 -1.48
CA VAL A 18 4.57 -8.32 -1.93
C VAL A 18 5.98 -8.29 -1.33
N ILE A 19 6.65 -7.12 -1.37
CA ILE A 19 7.99 -6.97 -0.80
C ILE A 19 7.97 -7.08 0.73
N GLY A 20 6.96 -6.51 1.39
CA GLY A 20 6.77 -6.59 2.84
C GLY A 20 6.58 -8.03 3.33
N LEU A 21 5.70 -8.80 2.67
CA LEU A 21 5.46 -10.22 2.97
C LEU A 21 6.72 -11.07 2.76
N ARG A 22 7.49 -10.81 1.70
CA ARG A 22 8.75 -11.51 1.44
C ARG A 22 9.80 -11.23 2.53
N GLN A 23 9.86 -10.02 3.06
CA GLN A 23 10.76 -9.68 4.18
C GLN A 23 10.30 -10.30 5.51
N MET A 24 9.00 -10.61 5.67
CA MET A 24 8.49 -11.31 6.85
C MET A 24 8.84 -12.80 6.88
N SER A 25 9.31 -13.38 5.76
CA SER A 25 9.69 -14.79 5.69
C SER A 25 10.96 -15.15 6.48
N THR A 26 11.68 -14.16 7.04
CA THR A 26 12.87 -14.37 7.86
C THR A 26 12.83 -13.45 9.09
N PRO A 27 13.13 -13.95 10.32
CA PRO A 27 13.00 -13.16 11.55
C PRO A 27 13.81 -11.85 11.54
N ASP A 28 14.99 -11.90 10.93
CA ASP A 28 15.93 -10.77 10.87
C ASP A 28 15.38 -9.58 10.06
N THR A 29 14.59 -9.87 9.02
CA THR A 29 13.99 -8.85 8.14
C THR A 29 12.52 -8.59 8.45
N ALA A 30 11.87 -9.38 9.31
CA ALA A 30 10.43 -9.33 9.53
C ALA A 30 9.93 -7.97 10.06
N ARG A 31 10.68 -7.32 10.96
CA ARG A 31 10.31 -5.97 11.45
C ARG A 31 10.36 -4.92 10.34
N LYS A 32 11.38 -5.00 9.46
CA LYS A 32 11.51 -4.09 8.31
C LYS A 32 10.41 -4.34 7.28
N GLY A 33 10.07 -5.61 7.03
CA GLY A 33 8.94 -6.00 6.18
C GLY A 33 7.61 -5.46 6.69
N ASN A 34 7.36 -5.55 8.00
CA ASN A 34 6.15 -5.00 8.62
C ASN A 34 6.06 -3.47 8.51
N LEU A 35 7.18 -2.77 8.72
CA LEU A 35 7.23 -1.32 8.56
C LEU A 35 6.92 -0.91 7.11
N LEU A 36 7.52 -1.61 6.14
CA LEU A 36 7.29 -1.35 4.71
C LEU A 36 5.83 -1.57 4.31
N ALA A 37 5.22 -2.67 4.78
CA ALA A 37 3.81 -2.98 4.54
C ALA A 37 2.88 -1.94 5.18
N THR A 38 3.18 -1.51 6.41
CA THR A 38 2.39 -0.51 7.13
C THR A 38 2.42 0.86 6.43
N ILE A 39 3.60 1.29 5.95
CA ILE A 39 3.74 2.54 5.19
C ILE A 39 2.95 2.44 3.86
N GLY A 40 3.07 1.33 3.14
CA GLY A 40 2.33 1.10 1.90
C GLY A 40 0.81 1.14 2.11
N MET A 41 0.33 0.51 3.18
CA MET A 41 -1.08 0.52 3.58
C MET A 41 -1.56 1.94 3.93
N ALA A 42 -0.79 2.70 4.72
CA ALA A 42 -1.14 4.05 5.12
C ALA A 42 -1.28 5.00 3.91
N ILE A 43 -0.36 4.91 2.94
CA ILE A 43 -0.42 5.69 1.69
C ILE A 43 -1.68 5.34 0.88
N ALA A 44 -2.00 4.05 0.75
CA ALA A 44 -3.17 3.60 0.00
C ALA A 44 -4.49 4.08 0.65
N ILE A 45 -4.60 4.00 1.98
CA ILE A 45 -5.76 4.50 2.72
C ILE A 45 -5.91 6.01 2.51
N LEU A 46 -4.83 6.78 2.69
CA LEU A 46 -4.86 8.23 2.50
C LEU A 46 -5.24 8.61 1.07
N ALA A 47 -4.70 7.93 0.05
CA ALA A 47 -5.07 8.16 -1.34
C ALA A 47 -6.56 7.88 -1.61
N THR A 48 -7.09 6.79 -1.03
CA THR A 48 -8.51 6.42 -1.17
C THR A 48 -9.45 7.43 -0.51
N LEU A 49 -9.05 8.08 0.58
CA LEU A 49 -9.86 9.13 1.23
C LEU A 49 -10.12 10.35 0.34
N PHE A 50 -9.23 10.63 -0.62
CA PHE A 50 -9.41 11.70 -1.60
C PHE A 50 -10.16 11.25 -2.87
N LEU A 51 -10.53 9.98 -2.98
CA LEU A 51 -11.40 9.51 -4.05
C LEU A 51 -12.85 9.95 -3.74
N PRO A 52 -13.48 10.80 -4.57
CA PRO A 52 -14.87 11.15 -4.40
C PRO A 52 -15.70 9.88 -4.47
N ILE A 53 -16.51 9.67 -3.43
CA ILE A 53 -17.41 8.53 -3.31
C ILE A 53 -18.57 8.77 -4.29
N SER A 54 -18.33 8.59 -5.59
CA SER A 54 -19.32 8.78 -6.66
C SER A 54 -20.25 7.56 -6.78
N GLY A 55 -20.82 7.14 -5.65
CA GLY A 55 -21.67 5.96 -5.56
C GLY A 55 -22.53 5.89 -4.29
N ALA A 56 -22.87 7.05 -3.71
CA ALA A 56 -23.90 7.16 -2.67
C ALA A 56 -25.12 7.88 -3.26
#